data_AF-A0A6A5FDF1-F1
#
_entry.id   AF-A0A6A5FDF1-F1
#
_cell.length_a   1.000
_cell.length_b   1.000
_cell.length_c   1.000
_cell.angle_alpha   90.00
_cell.angle_beta   90.00
_cell.angle_gamma   90.00
#
_symmetry.space_group_name_H-M   'P 1'
#
loop_
_entity.id
_entity.type
_entity.pdbx_description
1 polymer ?
#
loop_
_entity_poly.entity_id
_entity_poly.type
_entity_poly.pdbx_seq_one_letter_code
_entity_poly.pdbx_strand_id
1 'polypeptide(L)'
;MEPLKVTCTTKVKAGSVKQEFEELRRSAMRAVAALLAVPEVERSPSMADFANQIRTNADMASIYQSVQGGEGGGLGSAESMDIS
;
A
#
# COMPACT_ATOMS: atom_id res chain seq x y z
N MET A 1 11.29 6.07 -2.34
CA MET A 1 10.00 6.21 -3.03
C MET A 1 9.87 5.34 -4.26
N GLU A 2 10.88 5.33 -5.14
CA GLU A 2 10.84 4.59 -6.41
C GLU A 2 10.43 3.10 -6.32
N PRO A 3 10.90 2.30 -5.34
CA PRO A 3 10.50 0.89 -5.25
C PRO A 3 9.00 0.68 -5.00
N LEU A 4 8.39 1.55 -4.18
CA LEU A 4 6.95 1.51 -3.91
C LEU A 4 6.15 2.00 -5.13
N LYS A 5 6.62 3.06 -5.80
CA LYS A 5 6.03 3.55 -7.06
C LYS A 5 5.95 2.45 -8.11
N VAL A 6 7.06 1.74 -8.32
CA VAL A 6 7.11 0.61 -9.26
C VAL A 6 6.13 -0.47 -8.84
N THR A 7 6.09 -0.84 -7.56
CA THR A 7 5.24 -1.93 -7.09
C THR A 7 3.74 -1.60 -7.23
N CYS A 8 3.33 -0.39 -6.86
CA CYS A 8 1.93 0.06 -6.97
C CYS A 8 1.44 0.15 -8.44
N THR A 9 2.34 0.36 -9.40
CA THR A 9 2.03 0.52 -10.83
C THR A 9 2.36 -0.70 -11.69
N THR A 10 2.99 -1.72 -11.11
CA THR A 10 3.31 -2.96 -11.81
C THR A 10 2.01 -3.60 -12.33
N LYS A 11 2.08 -4.25 -13.49
CA LYS A 11 0.98 -5.06 -14.06
C LYS A 11 1.19 -6.54 -13.78
N VAL A 12 0.11 -7.33 -13.79
CA VAL A 12 0.16 -8.79 -13.59
C VAL A 12 1.22 -9.38 -14.51
N LYS A 13 2.21 -10.07 -13.94
CA LYS A 13 3.23 -10.78 -14.72
C LYS A 13 2.69 -12.14 -15.15
N ALA A 14 3.10 -12.59 -16.33
CA ALA A 14 2.79 -13.94 -16.80
C ALA A 14 3.33 -14.98 -15.80
N GLY A 15 2.50 -15.95 -15.44
CA GLY A 15 2.85 -17.00 -14.46
C GLY A 15 2.61 -16.64 -12.99
N SER A 16 2.24 -15.40 -12.66
CA SER A 16 1.86 -15.04 -11.29
C SER A 16 0.42 -15.46 -10.97
N VAL A 17 0.21 -16.01 -9.76
CA VAL A 17 -1.14 -16.21 -9.23
C VAL A 17 -1.78 -14.84 -9.00
N LYS A 18 -2.99 -14.63 -9.55
CA LYS A 18 -3.67 -13.33 -9.50
C LYS A 18 -3.80 -12.77 -8.08
N GLN A 19 -4.10 -13.62 -7.10
CA GLN A 19 -4.23 -13.23 -5.70
C GLN A 19 -2.92 -12.73 -5.10
N GLU A 20 -1.80 -13.40 -5.35
CA GLU A 20 -0.48 -12.99 -4.83
C GLU A 20 -0.08 -11.62 -5.38
N PHE A 21 -0.36 -11.40 -6.67
CA PHE A 21 -0.09 -10.13 -7.31
C PHE A 21 -0.94 -8.98 -6.72
N GLU A 22 -2.22 -9.22 -6.55
CA GLU A 22 -3.16 -8.28 -5.91
C GLU A 22 -2.72 -7.95 -4.47
N GLU A 23 -2.30 -8.96 -3.70
CA GLU A 23 -1.86 -8.77 -2.33
C GLU A 23 -0.53 -8.02 -2.24
N LEU A 24 0.39 -8.24 -3.18
CA LEU A 24 1.62 -7.46 -3.28
C LEU A 24 1.33 -5.96 -3.45
N ARG A 25 0.37 -5.61 -4.33
CA ARG A 25 -0.03 -4.21 -4.53
C ARG A 25 -0.67 -3.62 -3.27
N ARG A 26 -1.54 -4.38 -2.58
CA ARG A 26 -2.12 -3.96 -1.29
C ARG A 26 -1.06 -3.76 -0.21
N SER A 27 -0.11 -4.68 -0.09
CA SER A 27 1.00 -4.59 0.87
C SER A 27 1.86 -3.33 0.64
N ALA A 28 2.23 -3.05 -0.61
CA ALA A 28 2.92 -1.81 -0.96
C ALA A 28 2.08 -0.58 -0.59
N MET A 29 0.77 -0.63 -0.81
CA MET A 29 -0.15 0.46 -0.49
C MET A 29 -0.29 0.71 1.02
N ARG A 30 -0.27 -0.35 1.85
CA ARG A 30 -0.20 -0.23 3.31
C ARG A 30 1.09 0.46 3.76
N ALA A 31 2.22 0.12 3.15
CA ALA A 31 3.49 0.80 3.43
C ALA A 31 3.42 2.29 3.07
N VAL A 32 2.76 2.66 1.96
CA VAL A 32 2.54 4.07 1.61
C VAL A 32 1.67 4.79 2.63
N ALA A 33 0.57 4.17 3.08
CA ALA A 33 -0.29 4.74 4.11
C ALA A 33 0.49 4.99 5.42
N ALA A 34 1.32 4.03 5.85
CA ALA A 34 2.18 4.19 7.02
C ALA A 34 3.19 5.33 6.85
N LEU A 35 3.78 5.49 5.66
CA LEU A 35 4.71 6.59 5.39
C LEU A 35 4.00 7.96 5.36
N LEU A 36 2.76 8.04 4.86
CA LEU A 36 1.94 9.26 4.88
C LEU A 36 1.48 9.65 6.29
N ALA A 37 1.48 8.72 7.24
CA ALA A 37 1.20 9.01 8.65
C ALA A 37 2.40 9.69 9.37
N VAL A 38 3.59 9.70 8.77
CA VAL A 38 4.79 10.35 9.34
C VAL A 38 4.90 11.79 8.81
N PRO A 39 4.75 12.84 9.66
CA PRO A 39 4.63 14.22 9.19
C PRO A 39 5.82 14.74 8.37
N GLU A 40 7.05 14.38 8.71
CA GLU A 40 8.25 14.76 7.94
C GLU A 40 8.29 14.10 6.57
N VAL A 41 7.81 12.85 6.48
CA VAL A 41 7.80 12.09 5.24
C VAL A 41 6.68 12.58 4.34
N GLU A 42 5.49 12.80 4.88
CA GLU A 42 4.32 13.32 4.16
C GLU A 42 4.61 14.66 3.47
N ARG A 43 5.29 15.58 4.18
CA ARG A 43 5.68 16.89 3.64
C ARG A 43 6.82 16.85 2.62
N SER A 44 7.51 15.71 2.49
CA SER A 44 8.60 15.60 1.51
C SER A 44 8.04 15.74 0.08
N PRO A 45 8.69 16.51 -0.82
CA PRO A 45 8.19 16.71 -2.18
C PRO A 45 7.97 15.38 -2.94
N SER A 46 8.82 14.38 -2.68
CA SER A 46 8.71 13.05 -3.29
C SER A 46 7.48 12.28 -2.83
N MET A 47 7.07 12.43 -1.57
CA MET A 47 5.87 11.78 -1.05
C MET A 47 4.61 12.52 -1.47
N ALA A 48 4.61 13.85 -1.41
CA ALA A 48 3.50 14.67 -1.87
C ALA A 48 3.16 14.41 -3.34
N ASP A 49 4.16 14.32 -4.21
CA ASP A 49 3.99 13.92 -5.61
C ASP A 49 3.37 12.52 -5.73
N PHE A 50 3.87 11.54 -4.98
CA PHE A 50 3.34 10.19 -5.05
C PHE A 50 1.91 10.07 -4.51
N ALA A 51 1.59 10.75 -3.42
CA ALA A 51 0.24 10.83 -2.88
C ALA A 51 -0.73 11.44 -3.91
N ASN A 52 -0.26 12.45 -4.66
CA ASN A 52 -1.05 13.02 -5.74
C ASN A 52 -1.26 12.01 -6.89
N GLN A 53 -0.26 11.23 -7.26
CA GLN A 53 -0.40 10.16 -8.25
C GLN A 53 -1.41 9.10 -7.80
N ILE A 54 -1.36 8.68 -6.52
CA ILE A 54 -2.32 7.73 -5.95
C ILE A 54 -3.75 8.28 -6.02
N ARG A 55 -3.96 9.55 -5.63
CA ARG A 55 -5.30 10.18 -5.65
C ARG A 55 -5.86 10.38 -7.05
N THR A 56 -5.01 10.66 -8.03
CA THR A 56 -5.43 10.98 -9.41
C THR A 56 -5.58 9.74 -10.30
N ASN A 57 -4.99 8.61 -9.91
CA ASN A 57 -5.14 7.33 -10.59
C ASN A 57 -6.25 6.50 -9.92
N ALA A 58 -7.36 6.27 -10.63
CA ALA A 58 -8.54 5.58 -10.08
C ALA A 58 -8.25 4.16 -9.53
N ASP A 59 -7.37 3.40 -10.19
CA ASP A 59 -7.00 2.04 -9.76
C ASP A 59 -6.18 2.07 -8.46
N MET A 60 -5.20 2.98 -8.39
CA MET A 60 -4.39 3.16 -7.19
C MET A 60 -5.22 3.74 -6.03
N ALA A 61 -6.10 4.69 -6.31
CA ALA A 61 -7.01 5.27 -5.33
C ALA A 61 -7.94 4.21 -4.73
N SER A 62 -8.47 3.31 -5.57
CA SER A 62 -9.32 2.21 -5.14
C SER A 62 -8.57 1.27 -4.19
N ILE A 63 -7.36 0.82 -4.56
CA ILE A 63 -6.53 -0.05 -3.70
C ILE A 63 -6.17 0.67 -2.39
N TYR A 64 -5.80 1.96 -2.47
CA TYR A 64 -5.47 2.78 -1.31
C TYR A 64 -6.65 2.91 -0.35
N GLN A 65 -7.87 3.10 -0.86
CA GLN A 65 -9.08 3.11 -0.04
C GLN A 65 -9.34 1.73 0.60
N SER A 66 -9.18 0.64 -0.17
CA SER A 66 -9.36 -0.72 0.35
C SER A 66 -8.42 -1.05 1.51
N VAL A 67 -7.17 -0.56 1.49
CA VAL A 67 -6.22 -0.81 2.58
C VAL A 67 -6.40 0.13 3.77
N GLN A 68 -6.98 1.31 3.59
CA GLN A 68 -7.29 2.24 4.69
C GLN A 68 -8.52 1.83 5.50
N GLY A 69 -9.47 1.09 4.90
CA GLY A 69 -10.68 0.62 5.58
C GLY A 69 -10.55 -0.75 6.27
N GLY A 70 -9.37 -1.39 6.19
CA GLY A 70 -9.17 -2.78 6.60
C GLY A 70 -8.77 -3.01 8.05
N GLU A 71 -7.99 -2.12 8.67
CA GLU A 71 -7.62 -2.20 10.08
C GLU A 71 -7.00 -0.85 10.47
N GLY A 72 -7.56 -0.22 11.50
CA GLY A 72 -7.03 1.02 12.05
C GLY A 72 -5.59 0.83 12.53
N GLY A 73 -4.82 1.91 12.47
CA GLY A 73 -3.41 1.95 12.82
C GLY A 73 -3.08 1.17 14.09
N GLY A 74 -2.21 0.18 13.96
CA GLY A 74 -1.75 -0.62 15.07
C GLY A 74 -0.73 -1.61 14.57
N LEU A 75 0.49 -1.50 15.07
CA LEU A 75 1.46 -2.57 14.97
C LEU A 75 0.82 -3.88 15.46
N GLY A 76 0.82 -4.91 14.61
CA GLY A 76 0.66 -6.30 15.00
C GLY A 76 -0.74 -6.73 15.46
N SER A 77 -1.57 -7.16 14.51
CA SER A 77 -2.27 -8.43 14.70
C SER A 77 -1.25 -9.54 14.43
N ALA A 78 -0.37 -9.78 15.41
CA ALA A 78 0.20 -11.11 15.53
C ALA A 78 -1.00 -12.01 15.79
N GLU A 79 -1.44 -12.71 14.74
CA GLU A 79 -2.52 -13.68 14.82
C GLU A 79 -2.25 -14.52 16.06
N SER A 80 -3.21 -14.48 16.99
CA SER A 80 -3.25 -15.33 18.16
C SER A 80 -3.10 -16.77 17.69
N MET A 81 -1.89 -17.30 17.79
CA MET A 81 -1.59 -18.71 17.60
C MET A 81 -2.17 -19.42 18.83
N ASP A 82 -3.48 -19.67 18.79
CA ASP A 82 -4.13 -20.61 19.71
C ASP A 82 -3.69 -22.02 19.27
N ILE A 83 -2.60 -22.48 19.87
CA ILE A 83 -2.24 -23.89 19.85
C ILE A 83 -2.98 -24.55 21.01
N SER A 84 -4.08 -25.24 20.66
CA SER A 84 -4.71 -26.26 21.49
C SER A 84 -3.77 -27.43 21.78
#